data_AF-A0A0C9WSB4-F1
#
_entry.id   AF-A0A0C9WSB4-F1
#
_cell.length_a   1.000
_cell.length_b   1.000
_cell.length_c   1.000
_cell.angle_alpha   90.00
_cell.angle_beta   90.00
_cell.angle_gamma   90.00
#
_symmetry.space_group_name_H-M   'P 1'
#
loop_
_entity.id
_entity.type
_entity.pdbx_description
1 polymer ?
#
loop_
_entity_poly.entity_id
_entity_poly.type
_entity_poly.pdbx_seq_one_letter_code
_entity_poly.pdbx_strand_id
1 'polypeptide(L)'
;MSIEPQNTMETEDRQLPSALVYEPVVRTVDRHNTANHLAIYVLRQWRRSIPKVAFRPRVGYLGSICSIPIDILYEVLKYVHPIDLYHISQANRAFQALLSHPDSSLAWTLASENDPALPKCPPVTPDFPTKMSGLEWAGLLFGRLVCQDCGEGDAPANIPFRRFQCFDCPQSSENDRLVDSVCGTESPIRYTLVRKSQVLQLWESGCTAEADDWYLYSEAEMNAADEAILGYEDAIVRKKPGAKEAYDAYIAKRRAEVDPINEHAATCLRWVEELRECYVKDLKRRELKTIKRARRRFKRLGYHAEDISKATFEIEFEDVRYLNAPRLSNKRWEVIKCRLEPYVIQAKNERRTAIHINARKKNRARAVSEYMKSVPPFSNMGVPSSALRCLRV
;
A
#
# COMPACT_ATOMS: atom_id res chain seq x y z
N MET A 1 -21.04 59.08 30.34
CA MET A 1 -21.83 57.85 30.13
C MET A 1 -22.17 57.77 28.67
N SER A 2 -21.26 57.18 27.88
CA SER A 2 -21.46 56.94 26.45
C SER A 2 -21.59 55.44 26.30
N ILE A 3 -22.78 55.01 25.91
CA ILE A 3 -23.10 53.61 25.67
C ILE A 3 -22.50 53.26 24.30
N GLU A 4 -21.47 52.42 24.28
CA GLU A 4 -20.98 51.79 23.07
C GLU A 4 -22.08 50.90 22.46
N PRO A 5 -22.31 50.94 21.14
CA PRO A 5 -23.19 49.97 20.51
C PRO A 5 -22.48 48.62 20.49
N GLN A 6 -23.05 47.66 21.19
CA GLN A 6 -22.71 46.24 21.06
C GLN A 6 -22.86 45.85 19.59
N ASN A 7 -21.75 45.46 18.98
CA ASN A 7 -21.72 44.84 17.67
C ASN A 7 -22.33 43.44 17.80
N THR A 8 -23.65 43.34 17.60
CA THR A 8 -24.34 42.06 17.42
C THR A 8 -23.80 41.44 16.14
N MET A 9 -22.86 40.50 16.31
CA MET A 9 -22.36 39.64 15.26
C MET A 9 -23.53 38.81 14.74
N GLU A 10 -24.21 39.30 13.71
CA GLU A 10 -25.15 38.51 12.93
C GLU A 10 -24.34 37.39 12.25
N THR A 11 -24.46 36.18 12.79
CA THR A 11 -24.22 34.93 12.05
C THR A 11 -25.23 34.88 10.90
N GLU A 12 -24.94 35.59 9.81
CA GLU A 12 -25.62 35.39 8.55
C GLU A 12 -25.45 33.92 8.14
N ASP A 13 -26.57 33.26 7.83
CA ASP A 13 -26.66 31.89 7.31
C ASP A 13 -25.83 31.75 6.03
N ARG A 14 -24.52 31.56 6.16
CA ARG A 14 -23.65 31.33 5.01
C ARG A 14 -24.02 29.99 4.39
N GLN A 15 -24.50 30.04 3.15
CA GLN A 15 -24.79 28.88 2.32
C GLN A 15 -23.63 28.63 1.34
N LEU A 16 -23.52 27.40 0.83
CA LEU A 16 -22.53 27.07 -0.20
C LEU A 16 -22.84 27.83 -1.51
N PRO A 17 -21.83 28.40 -2.20
CA PRO A 17 -22.06 29.08 -3.47
C PRO A 17 -22.55 28.09 -4.54
N SER A 18 -23.85 28.15 -4.87
CA SER A 18 -24.50 27.22 -5.81
C SER A 18 -23.81 27.16 -7.19
N ALA A 19 -23.26 28.28 -7.66
CA ALA A 19 -22.54 28.36 -8.94
C ALA A 19 -21.29 27.46 -9.01
N LEU A 20 -20.59 27.27 -7.88
CA LEU A 20 -19.34 26.50 -7.82
C LEU A 20 -19.57 24.99 -7.59
N VAL A 21 -20.82 24.58 -7.32
CA VAL A 21 -21.20 23.19 -7.06
C VAL A 21 -21.13 22.33 -8.32
N TYR A 22 -21.38 22.96 -9.47
CA TYR A 22 -21.34 22.31 -10.78
C TYR A 22 -19.97 22.45 -11.46
N GLU A 23 -19.00 23.13 -10.84
CA GLU A 23 -17.63 23.22 -11.35
C GLU A 23 -16.80 22.03 -10.84
N PRO A 24 -16.52 21.02 -11.68
CA PRO A 24 -15.71 19.89 -11.27
C PRO A 24 -14.25 20.29 -11.08
N VAL A 25 -13.57 19.62 -10.15
CA VAL A 25 -12.10 19.72 -10.06
C VAL A 25 -11.49 18.89 -11.19
N VAL A 26 -11.09 19.54 -12.28
CA VAL A 26 -10.47 18.87 -13.44
C VAL A 26 -8.97 18.63 -13.17
N ARG A 27 -8.51 17.38 -13.28
CA ARG A 27 -7.08 17.03 -13.29
C ARG A 27 -6.78 16.06 -14.44
N THR A 28 -5.98 16.51 -15.40
CA THR A 28 -5.56 15.78 -16.60
C THR A 28 -4.27 15.00 -16.33
N VAL A 29 -4.38 13.77 -15.84
CA VAL A 29 -3.23 12.84 -15.71
C VAL A 29 -3.70 11.42 -16.01
N ASP A 30 -2.82 10.60 -16.61
CA ASP A 30 -3.07 9.18 -16.86
C ASP A 30 -3.41 8.45 -15.54
N ARG A 31 -4.47 7.63 -15.58
CA ARG A 31 -5.12 7.07 -14.39
C ARG A 31 -4.43 5.80 -13.88
N HIS A 32 -3.68 5.07 -14.70
CA HIS A 32 -3.11 3.80 -14.27
C HIS A 32 -1.91 3.99 -13.34
N ASN A 33 -1.00 4.91 -13.66
CA ASN A 33 0.22 5.11 -12.87
C ASN A 33 0.00 6.06 -11.68
N THR A 34 -1.21 6.56 -11.41
CA THR A 34 -1.46 7.50 -10.30
C THR A 34 -2.34 6.92 -9.20
N ALA A 35 -2.59 5.61 -9.29
CA ALA A 35 -3.52 4.90 -8.42
C ALA A 35 -2.94 4.68 -7.01
N ASN A 36 -3.58 5.26 -6.00
CA ASN A 36 -3.26 5.01 -4.61
C ASN A 36 -3.97 3.73 -4.13
N HIS A 37 -3.28 2.58 -4.24
CA HIS A 37 -3.84 1.28 -3.85
C HIS A 37 -4.13 1.16 -2.34
N LEU A 38 -3.37 1.88 -1.50
CA LEU A 38 -3.65 2.01 -0.07
C LEU A 38 -5.02 2.65 0.15
N ALA A 39 -5.25 3.83 -0.45
CA ALA A 39 -6.52 4.54 -0.37
C ALA A 39 -7.68 3.72 -0.94
N ILE A 40 -7.47 3.04 -2.08
CA ILE A 40 -8.47 2.14 -2.67
C ILE A 40 -8.83 1.02 -1.69
N TYR A 41 -7.86 0.46 -0.97
CA TYR A 41 -8.10 -0.60 -0.01
C TYR A 41 -8.84 -0.10 1.24
N VAL A 42 -8.42 1.03 1.81
CA VAL A 42 -9.10 1.72 2.92
C VAL A 42 -10.56 2.00 2.54
N LEU A 43 -10.79 2.61 1.37
CA LEU A 43 -12.14 2.88 0.85
C LEU A 43 -12.96 1.60 0.75
N ARG A 44 -12.37 0.51 0.26
CA ARG A 44 -13.07 -0.78 0.13
C ARG A 44 -13.44 -1.38 1.48
N GLN A 45 -12.58 -1.26 2.49
CA GLN A 45 -12.90 -1.74 3.85
C GLN A 45 -14.02 -0.90 4.46
N TRP A 46 -13.90 0.42 4.40
CA TRP A 46 -14.93 1.35 4.84
C TRP A 46 -16.28 1.09 4.15
N ARG A 47 -16.31 0.97 2.82
CA ARG A 47 -17.56 0.68 2.09
C ARG A 47 -18.17 -0.70 2.39
N ARG A 48 -17.39 -1.63 2.95
CA ARG A 48 -17.90 -2.95 3.40
C ARG A 48 -18.47 -2.90 4.81
N SER A 49 -18.00 -1.99 5.68
CA SER A 49 -18.51 -1.83 7.04
C SER A 49 -19.86 -1.11 7.07
N ILE A 50 -20.12 -0.22 6.11
CA ILE A 50 -21.40 0.49 6.01
C ILE A 50 -22.54 -0.50 5.70
N PRO A 51 -23.63 -0.50 6.51
CA PRO A 51 -24.83 -1.28 6.21
C PRO A 51 -25.39 -0.94 4.83
N LYS A 52 -25.67 -1.95 4.02
CA LYS A 52 -26.24 -1.76 2.69
C LYS A 52 -27.72 -1.41 2.79
N VAL A 53 -28.01 -0.12 2.88
CA VAL A 53 -29.38 0.39 2.73
C VAL A 53 -29.64 0.65 1.25
N ALA A 54 -30.81 0.22 0.76
CA ALA A 54 -31.23 0.52 -0.60
C ALA A 54 -31.63 2.01 -0.71
N PHE A 55 -30.63 2.88 -0.88
CA PHE A 55 -30.87 4.30 -1.13
C PHE A 55 -30.96 4.56 -2.64
N ARG A 56 -32.13 4.98 -3.11
CA ARG A 56 -32.35 5.44 -4.49
C ARG A 56 -32.75 6.91 -4.45
N PRO A 57 -31.79 7.85 -4.50
CA PRO A 57 -32.11 9.27 -4.50
C PRO A 57 -32.86 9.64 -5.77
N ARG A 58 -33.80 10.59 -5.65
CA ARG A 58 -34.43 11.23 -6.81
C ARG A 58 -33.39 12.10 -7.53
N VAL A 59 -33.60 12.32 -8.84
CA VAL A 59 -32.80 13.30 -9.60
C VAL A 59 -32.90 14.66 -8.91
N GLY A 60 -31.77 15.34 -8.72
CA GLY A 60 -31.72 16.63 -8.02
C GLY A 60 -31.64 16.57 -6.49
N TYR A 61 -31.60 15.37 -5.87
CA TYR A 61 -31.48 15.22 -4.40
C TYR A 61 -30.29 15.98 -3.80
N LEU A 62 -29.19 16.12 -4.56
CA LEU A 62 -28.01 16.86 -4.11
C LEU A 62 -28.19 18.39 -4.15
N GLY A 63 -29.15 18.94 -4.90
CA GLY A 63 -29.41 20.39 -4.91
C GLY A 63 -29.81 20.91 -3.52
N SER A 64 -30.58 20.09 -2.79
CA SER A 64 -30.98 20.37 -1.41
C SER A 64 -29.82 20.42 -0.41
N ILE A 65 -28.66 19.83 -0.71
CA ILE A 65 -27.51 19.88 0.21
C ILE A 65 -26.85 21.27 0.20
N CYS A 66 -26.97 21.99 -0.91
CA CYS A 66 -26.35 23.31 -1.10
C CYS A 66 -27.18 24.44 -0.47
N SER A 67 -28.46 24.19 -0.20
CA SER A 67 -29.35 25.12 0.52
C SER A 67 -29.31 24.95 2.04
N ILE A 68 -28.54 23.97 2.56
CA ILE A 68 -28.37 23.76 3.99
C ILE A 68 -27.34 24.78 4.53
N PRO A 69 -27.58 25.40 5.70
CA PRO A 69 -26.58 26.26 6.34
C PRO A 69 -25.27 25.53 6.59
N ILE A 70 -24.14 26.23 6.44
CA ILE A 70 -22.80 25.66 6.60
C ILE A 70 -22.61 24.97 7.97
N ASP A 71 -23.17 25.50 9.04
CA ASP A 71 -23.04 24.91 10.38
C ASP A 71 -23.65 23.51 10.46
N ILE A 72 -24.82 23.33 9.83
CA ILE A 72 -25.47 22.01 9.73
C ILE A 72 -24.67 21.08 8.80
N LEU A 73 -24.03 21.62 7.75
CA LEU A 73 -23.11 20.82 6.93
C LEU A 73 -21.92 20.34 7.76
N TYR A 74 -21.29 21.19 8.57
CA TYR A 74 -20.20 20.75 9.46
C TYR A 74 -20.67 19.71 10.48
N GLU A 75 -21.88 19.87 11.03
CA GLU A 75 -22.51 18.91 11.93
C GLU A 75 -22.71 17.53 11.26
N VAL A 76 -23.02 17.48 9.97
CA VAL A 76 -23.11 16.23 9.21
C VAL A 76 -21.72 15.67 8.89
N LEU A 77 -20.80 16.53 8.44
CA LEU A 77 -19.49 16.14 7.94
C LEU A 77 -18.60 15.52 9.02
N LYS A 78 -18.79 15.88 10.30
CA LYS A 78 -18.05 15.26 11.42
C LYS A 78 -18.33 13.76 11.61
N TYR A 79 -19.43 13.24 11.05
CA TYR A 79 -19.77 11.82 11.08
C TYR A 79 -19.32 11.06 9.83
N VAL A 80 -18.74 11.76 8.85
CA VAL A 80 -18.28 11.18 7.59
C VAL A 80 -16.85 10.68 7.76
N HIS A 81 -16.54 9.53 7.16
CA HIS A 81 -15.17 9.00 7.20
C HIS A 81 -14.20 9.94 6.45
N PRO A 82 -12.95 10.16 6.93
CA PRO A 82 -12.01 11.10 6.32
C PRO A 82 -11.76 10.90 4.81
N ILE A 83 -11.70 9.65 4.34
CA ILE A 83 -11.58 9.35 2.90
C ILE A 83 -12.75 9.88 2.05
N ASP A 84 -13.97 9.87 2.61
CA ASP A 84 -15.15 10.38 1.92
C ASP A 84 -15.16 11.91 1.96
N LEU A 85 -14.74 12.53 3.08
CA LEU A 85 -14.52 13.98 3.14
C LEU A 85 -13.49 14.44 2.11
N TYR A 86 -12.38 13.71 1.97
CA TYR A 86 -11.39 13.97 0.94
C TYR A 86 -12.04 13.90 -0.46
N HIS A 87 -12.77 12.84 -0.78
CA HIS A 87 -13.43 12.75 -2.09
C HIS A 87 -14.49 13.82 -2.31
N ILE A 88 -15.24 14.23 -1.28
CA ILE A 88 -16.20 15.34 -1.34
C ILE A 88 -15.47 16.64 -1.69
N SER A 89 -14.33 16.92 -1.05
CA SER A 89 -13.50 18.09 -1.38
C SER A 89 -12.99 18.10 -2.81
N GLN A 90 -12.82 16.92 -3.43
CA GLN A 90 -12.36 16.79 -4.82
C GLN A 90 -13.52 16.77 -5.82
N ALA A 91 -14.78 16.74 -5.37
CA ALA A 91 -15.93 16.64 -6.26
C ALA A 91 -16.24 17.96 -6.98
N ASN A 92 -16.21 19.09 -6.24
CA ASN A 92 -16.41 20.42 -6.78
C ASN A 92 -15.69 21.49 -5.96
N ARG A 93 -15.56 22.69 -6.55
CA ARG A 93 -14.82 23.81 -5.93
C ARG A 93 -15.49 24.36 -4.66
N ALA A 94 -16.82 24.29 -4.56
CA ALA A 94 -17.55 24.76 -3.38
C ALA A 94 -17.19 23.94 -2.12
N PHE A 95 -17.24 22.61 -2.22
CA PHE A 95 -16.82 21.72 -1.14
C PHE A 95 -15.32 21.78 -0.89
N GLN A 96 -14.51 21.97 -1.93
CA GLN A 96 -13.07 22.20 -1.76
C GLN A 96 -12.83 23.42 -0.87
N ALA A 97 -13.47 24.56 -1.17
CA ALA A 97 -13.33 25.78 -0.39
C ALA A 97 -13.83 25.58 1.05
N LEU A 98 -14.99 24.94 1.23
CA LEU A 98 -15.58 24.67 2.53
C LEU A 98 -14.68 23.81 3.43
N LEU A 99 -14.11 22.73 2.88
CA LEU A 99 -13.27 21.77 3.61
C LEU A 99 -11.81 22.19 3.73
N SER A 100 -11.38 23.21 2.97
CA SER A 100 -10.10 23.89 3.16
C SER A 100 -10.18 24.99 4.22
N HIS A 101 -11.38 25.49 4.53
CA HIS A 101 -11.57 26.60 5.45
C HIS A 101 -11.20 26.20 6.89
N PRO A 102 -10.57 27.08 7.69
CA PRO A 102 -10.21 26.79 9.08
C PRO A 102 -11.39 26.30 9.95
N ASP A 103 -12.60 26.78 9.70
CA ASP A 103 -13.80 26.38 10.45
C ASP A 103 -14.15 24.90 10.30
N SER A 104 -13.69 24.27 9.21
CA SER A 104 -13.85 22.82 9.00
C SER A 104 -12.94 21.97 9.89
N SER A 105 -12.00 22.58 10.63
CA SER A 105 -11.01 21.85 11.43
C SER A 105 -11.67 20.92 12.44
N LEU A 106 -12.73 21.36 13.12
CA LEU A 106 -13.44 20.53 14.09
C LEU A 106 -14.10 19.33 13.40
N ALA A 107 -14.69 19.53 12.22
CA ALA A 107 -15.30 18.45 11.45
C ALA A 107 -14.25 17.41 11.04
N TRP A 108 -13.06 17.83 10.60
CA TRP A 108 -11.95 16.93 10.30
C TRP A 108 -11.47 16.15 11.53
N THR A 109 -11.27 16.83 12.66
CA THR A 109 -10.82 16.19 13.91
C THR A 109 -11.80 15.11 14.36
N LEU A 110 -13.08 15.45 14.46
CA LEU A 110 -14.13 14.52 14.89
C LEU A 110 -14.36 13.39 13.86
N ALA A 111 -14.25 13.69 12.56
CA ALA A 111 -14.31 12.66 11.51
C ALA A 111 -13.17 11.64 11.65
N SER A 112 -11.96 12.08 11.96
CA SER A 112 -10.81 11.21 12.21
C SER A 112 -10.96 10.38 13.49
N GLU A 113 -11.63 10.90 14.52
CA GLU A 113 -11.88 10.14 15.77
C GLU A 113 -12.83 8.95 15.57
N ASN A 114 -13.68 8.97 14.54
CA ASN A 114 -14.57 7.86 14.22
C ASN A 114 -13.85 6.62 13.68
N ASP A 115 -12.60 6.77 13.22
CA ASP A 115 -11.75 5.65 12.82
C ASP A 115 -10.39 5.72 13.52
N PRO A 116 -10.28 5.16 14.74
CA PRO A 116 -9.04 5.16 15.51
C PRO A 116 -7.87 4.46 14.83
N ALA A 117 -8.12 3.63 13.80
CA ALA A 117 -7.05 2.99 13.05
C ALA A 117 -6.36 3.97 12.09
N LEU A 118 -6.99 5.07 11.70
CA LEU A 118 -6.37 6.06 10.83
C LEU A 118 -5.29 6.85 11.56
N PRO A 119 -4.13 7.10 10.92
CA PRO A 119 -3.16 8.05 11.43
C PRO A 119 -3.79 9.43 11.60
N LYS A 120 -3.68 9.96 12.82
CA LYS A 120 -4.16 11.31 13.12
C LYS A 120 -3.33 12.34 12.34
N CYS A 121 -3.94 13.46 11.98
CA CYS A 121 -3.18 14.59 11.48
C CYS A 121 -2.12 14.97 12.54
N PRO A 122 -0.85 15.13 12.16
CA PRO A 122 0.18 15.51 13.11
C PRO A 122 -0.19 16.85 13.78
N PRO A 123 -0.05 16.97 15.11
CA PRO A 123 -0.41 18.19 15.84
C PRO A 123 0.50 19.37 15.45
N VAL A 124 0.00 20.59 15.61
CA VAL A 124 0.86 21.79 15.58
C VAL A 124 1.59 21.86 16.91
N THR A 125 2.84 21.45 16.93
CA THR A 125 3.77 21.67 18.05
C THR A 125 4.86 22.64 17.61
N PRO A 126 5.62 23.26 18.54
CA PRO A 126 6.86 23.97 18.20
C PRO A 126 7.79 23.11 17.30
N ASP A 127 7.69 21.79 17.46
CA ASP A 127 8.44 20.73 16.78
C ASP A 127 7.83 20.32 15.42
N PHE A 128 6.64 20.83 15.08
CA PHE A 128 5.94 20.61 13.81
C PHE A 128 5.46 21.97 13.25
N PRO A 129 6.39 22.86 12.85
CA PRO A 129 6.12 24.30 12.70
C PRO A 129 5.13 24.64 11.58
N THR A 130 4.99 23.75 10.59
CA THR A 130 4.02 23.93 9.51
C THR A 130 2.67 23.36 9.95
N LYS A 131 1.66 24.22 10.12
CA LYS A 131 0.27 23.78 10.32
C LYS A 131 -0.18 23.00 9.09
N MET A 132 -0.69 21.79 9.28
CA MET A 132 -1.33 21.00 8.23
C MET A 132 -2.83 20.97 8.49
N SER A 133 -3.62 21.30 7.47
CA SER A 133 -5.07 21.16 7.52
C SER A 133 -5.48 19.69 7.41
N GLY A 134 -6.66 19.34 7.91
CA GLY A 134 -7.21 17.99 7.76
C GLY A 134 -7.35 17.57 6.30
N LEU A 135 -7.62 18.53 5.39
CA LEU A 135 -7.68 18.26 3.96
C LEU A 135 -6.30 17.93 3.36
N GLU A 136 -5.25 18.68 3.70
CA GLU A 136 -3.89 18.38 3.24
C GLU A 136 -3.43 17.02 3.75
N TRP A 137 -3.72 16.70 5.02
CA TRP A 137 -3.41 15.40 5.59
C TRP A 137 -4.15 14.27 4.89
N ALA A 138 -5.46 14.41 4.71
CA ALA A 138 -6.26 13.45 3.96
C ALA A 138 -5.80 13.34 2.50
N GLY A 139 -5.29 14.42 1.91
CA GLY A 139 -4.66 14.44 0.60
C GLY A 139 -3.38 13.62 0.53
N LEU A 140 -2.53 13.65 1.55
CA LEU A 140 -1.34 12.79 1.64
C LEU A 140 -1.70 11.32 1.79
N LEU A 141 -2.74 10.99 2.57
CA LEU A 141 -3.16 9.60 2.79
C LEU A 141 -3.93 9.01 1.60
N PHE A 142 -4.84 9.79 1.01
CA PHE A 142 -5.85 9.30 0.06
C PHE A 142 -5.73 9.86 -1.34
N GLY A 143 -4.84 10.82 -1.55
CA GLY A 143 -4.63 11.47 -2.84
C GLY A 143 -3.98 10.57 -3.87
N ARG A 144 -3.93 11.08 -5.10
CA ARG A 144 -3.26 10.42 -6.23
C ARG A 144 -1.75 10.43 -6.01
N LEU A 145 -1.10 9.35 -6.44
CA LEU A 145 0.35 9.21 -6.36
C LEU A 145 0.97 9.96 -7.55
N VAL A 146 1.21 11.25 -7.38
CA VAL A 146 1.79 12.13 -8.41
C VAL A 146 2.97 12.88 -7.82
N CYS A 147 4.14 12.74 -8.42
CA CYS A 147 5.34 13.42 -7.98
C CYS A 147 5.14 14.93 -8.08
N GLN A 148 5.46 15.67 -7.02
CA GLN A 148 5.33 17.12 -7.03
C GLN A 148 6.47 17.83 -7.78
N ASP A 149 7.56 17.12 -8.09
CA ASP A 149 8.67 17.67 -8.88
C ASP A 149 8.46 17.45 -10.39
N CYS A 150 8.28 16.20 -10.81
CA CYS A 150 8.22 15.84 -12.24
C CYS A 150 6.80 15.58 -12.78
N GLY A 151 5.79 15.45 -11.92
CA GLY A 151 4.43 15.12 -12.32
C GLY A 151 4.19 13.66 -12.70
N GLU A 152 5.22 12.81 -12.65
CA GLU A 152 5.08 11.37 -12.93
C GLU A 152 4.26 10.64 -11.86
N GLY A 153 3.70 9.51 -12.28
CA GLY A 153 2.95 8.61 -11.42
C GLY A 153 3.79 7.85 -10.38
N ASP A 154 3.12 7.05 -9.56
CA ASP A 154 3.66 6.12 -8.58
C ASP A 154 4.59 6.73 -7.52
N ALA A 155 4.50 8.06 -7.34
CA ALA A 155 5.19 8.77 -6.28
C ALA A 155 4.50 8.50 -4.93
N PRO A 156 5.14 7.81 -3.98
CA PRO A 156 4.56 7.61 -2.66
C PRO A 156 4.56 8.90 -1.82
N ALA A 157 3.72 8.91 -0.79
CA ALA A 157 3.66 10.03 0.15
C ALA A 157 4.82 9.92 1.15
N ASN A 158 5.73 10.88 1.14
CA ASN A 158 6.80 11.01 2.13
C ASN A 158 6.30 11.81 3.33
N ILE A 159 6.13 11.17 4.49
CA ILE A 159 5.42 11.74 5.65
C ILE A 159 6.23 12.84 6.35
N PRO A 160 7.51 12.65 6.68
CA PRO A 160 8.34 13.69 7.30
C PRO A 160 8.50 14.94 6.44
N PHE A 161 8.46 14.78 5.12
CA PHE A 161 8.58 15.86 4.14
C PHE A 161 7.23 16.34 3.59
N ARG A 162 6.13 15.68 3.96
CA ARG A 162 4.73 16.04 3.67
C ARG A 162 4.44 16.26 2.18
N ARG A 163 5.00 15.40 1.34
CA ARG A 163 4.94 15.56 -0.12
C ARG A 163 4.89 14.22 -0.82
N PHE A 164 4.39 14.20 -2.05
CA PHE A 164 4.54 13.07 -2.95
C PHE A 164 5.83 13.22 -3.75
N GLN A 165 6.69 12.20 -3.71
CA GLN A 165 7.98 12.23 -4.38
C GLN A 165 8.29 10.84 -4.94
N CYS A 166 8.67 10.75 -6.23
CA CYS A 166 9.06 9.48 -6.85
C CYS A 166 10.48 9.07 -6.43
N PHE A 167 10.98 7.95 -6.96
CA PHE A 167 12.32 7.43 -6.65
C PHE A 167 13.45 8.21 -7.32
N ASP A 168 13.19 8.86 -8.46
CA ASP A 168 14.23 9.50 -9.28
C ASP A 168 14.45 10.99 -8.92
N CYS A 169 13.38 11.67 -8.50
CA CYS A 169 13.43 13.08 -8.11
C CYS A 169 14.12 13.44 -6.78
N PRO A 170 14.30 12.56 -5.78
CA PRO A 170 14.94 12.93 -4.51
C PRO A 170 16.36 13.48 -4.72
N GLN A 171 17.10 12.97 -5.70
CA GLN A 171 18.47 13.39 -5.99
C GLN A 171 18.58 14.63 -6.89
N SER A 172 17.48 15.05 -7.52
CA SER A 172 17.45 16.19 -8.47
C SER A 172 16.59 17.36 -7.99
N SER A 173 15.94 17.24 -6.83
CA SER A 173 15.15 18.30 -6.20
C SER A 173 16.03 19.50 -5.85
N GLU A 174 15.74 20.66 -6.46
CA GLU A 174 16.43 21.93 -6.18
C GLU A 174 16.11 22.48 -4.78
N ASN A 175 14.95 22.13 -4.21
CA ASN A 175 14.45 22.70 -2.95
C ASN A 175 14.79 21.86 -1.71
N ASP A 176 15.06 20.56 -1.85
CA ASP A 176 15.42 19.66 -0.74
C ASP A 176 15.92 18.32 -1.33
N ARG A 177 17.23 18.24 -1.64
CA ARG A 177 17.85 17.02 -2.17
C ARG A 177 17.92 15.98 -1.06
N LEU A 178 17.43 14.76 -1.32
CA LEU A 178 17.56 13.66 -0.38
C LEU A 178 18.72 12.74 -0.77
N VAL A 179 19.57 12.41 0.20
CA VAL A 179 20.78 11.61 0.02
C VAL A 179 20.75 10.36 0.89
N ASP A 180 21.41 9.30 0.42
CA ASP A 180 21.54 8.03 1.13
C ASP A 180 22.54 8.12 2.29
N SER A 181 22.31 7.32 3.33
CA SER A 181 23.18 7.11 4.48
C SER A 181 24.63 6.75 4.10
N VAL A 182 24.86 6.13 2.93
CA VAL A 182 26.17 5.60 2.52
C VAL A 182 27.24 6.69 2.27
N CYS A 183 26.87 7.96 2.19
CA CYS A 183 27.81 9.06 1.97
C CYS A 183 28.55 9.51 3.25
N GLY A 184 29.56 8.72 3.69
CA GLY A 184 30.91 9.27 3.85
C GLY A 184 31.37 10.02 5.12
N THR A 185 30.67 9.98 6.26
CA THR A 185 31.21 10.62 7.51
C THR A 185 31.20 9.70 8.74
N GLU A 186 32.16 9.88 9.67
CA GLU A 186 32.53 8.93 10.74
C GLU A 186 31.60 8.93 11.98
N SER A 187 30.64 9.85 12.10
CA SER A 187 29.79 9.99 13.30
C SER A 187 28.33 9.53 13.10
N PRO A 188 27.91 8.37 13.65
CA PRO A 188 26.54 7.85 13.52
C PRO A 188 25.45 8.75 14.12
N ILE A 189 25.82 9.70 15.00
CA ILE A 189 24.84 10.50 15.75
C ILE A 189 24.06 11.46 14.84
N ARG A 190 24.66 11.96 13.74
CA ARG A 190 24.04 12.94 12.84
C ARG A 190 22.71 12.46 12.26
N TYR A 191 22.60 11.16 11.95
CA TYR A 191 21.38 10.56 11.40
C TYR A 191 20.22 10.58 12.41
N THR A 192 20.53 10.74 13.70
CA THR A 192 19.52 10.88 14.77
C THR A 192 19.06 12.32 14.98
N LEU A 193 19.66 13.30 14.27
CA LEU A 193 19.38 14.73 14.43
C LEU A 193 18.65 15.36 13.23
N VAL A 194 18.30 14.54 12.24
CA VAL A 194 17.70 14.98 10.96
C VAL A 194 16.44 14.19 10.65
N ARG A 195 15.56 14.77 9.83
CA ARG A 195 14.36 14.08 9.36
C ARG A 195 14.78 12.91 8.47
N LYS A 196 14.21 11.74 8.77
CA LYS A 196 14.43 10.52 7.99
C LYS A 196 13.27 10.33 7.02
N SER A 197 13.54 10.14 5.74
CA SER A 197 12.50 9.81 4.75
C SER A 197 11.73 8.55 5.15
N GLN A 198 10.40 8.63 5.09
CA GLN A 198 9.51 7.52 5.41
C GLN A 198 8.27 7.63 4.53
N VAL A 199 8.11 6.66 3.63
CA VAL A 199 7.09 6.72 2.58
C VAL A 199 5.93 5.77 2.81
N LEU A 200 4.71 6.24 2.54
CA LEU A 200 3.53 5.38 2.53
C LEU A 200 3.28 4.87 1.12
N GLN A 201 3.45 3.56 0.94
CA GLN A 201 3.20 2.91 -0.34
C GLN A 201 2.59 1.53 -0.14
N LEU A 202 1.64 1.17 -1.00
CA LEU A 202 1.14 -0.19 -1.14
C LEU A 202 0.99 -0.47 -2.62
N TRP A 203 1.66 -1.50 -3.12
CA TRP A 203 1.60 -1.86 -4.54
C TRP A 203 0.39 -2.75 -4.82
N GLU A 204 -0.05 -2.84 -6.07
CA GLU A 204 -1.13 -3.75 -6.45
C GLU A 204 -0.81 -5.22 -6.07
N SER A 205 0.46 -5.60 -6.18
CA SER A 205 0.98 -6.92 -5.79
C SER A 205 0.86 -7.20 -4.29
N GLY A 206 0.64 -6.17 -3.47
CA GLY A 206 0.71 -6.25 -2.01
C GLY A 206 2.12 -6.14 -1.47
N CYS A 207 3.11 -5.82 -2.31
CA CYS A 207 4.43 -5.40 -1.83
C CYS A 207 4.36 -3.97 -1.27
N THR A 208 5.15 -3.72 -0.23
CA THR A 208 5.61 -2.38 0.15
C THR A 208 7.03 -2.22 -0.40
N ALA A 209 7.53 -1.00 -0.49
CA ALA A 209 8.96 -0.83 -0.69
C ALA A 209 9.69 -1.35 0.55
N GLU A 210 10.88 -1.93 0.36
CA GLU A 210 11.66 -2.45 1.49
C GLU A 210 12.11 -1.27 2.36
N ALA A 211 12.14 -1.49 3.68
CA ALA A 211 12.50 -0.44 4.63
C ALA A 211 13.90 0.14 4.33
N ASP A 212 14.80 -0.70 3.81
CA ASP A 212 16.20 -0.37 3.49
C ASP A 212 16.35 0.47 2.21
N ASP A 213 15.36 0.46 1.30
CA ASP A 213 15.39 1.24 0.05
C ASP A 213 15.11 2.74 0.24
N TRP A 214 14.78 3.18 1.48
CA TRP A 214 14.24 4.53 1.74
C TRP A 214 14.89 5.28 2.91
N TYR A 215 16.08 4.89 3.37
CA TYR A 215 16.85 5.69 4.36
C TYR A 215 17.50 6.91 3.71
N LEU A 216 16.68 7.77 3.11
CA LEU A 216 17.11 9.05 2.56
C LEU A 216 16.98 10.14 3.63
N TYR A 217 17.89 11.10 3.59
CA TYR A 217 17.95 12.24 4.50
C TYR A 217 18.04 13.52 3.70
N SER A 218 17.48 14.63 4.21
CA SER A 218 17.71 15.93 3.60
C SER A 218 19.20 16.24 3.65
N GLU A 219 19.80 16.45 2.49
CA GLU A 219 21.21 16.82 2.39
C GLU A 219 21.47 18.14 3.12
N ALA A 220 20.57 19.12 2.98
CA ALA A 220 20.71 20.41 3.64
C ALA A 220 20.70 20.25 5.17
N GLU A 221 19.79 19.44 5.73
CA GLU A 221 19.77 19.16 7.16
C GLU A 221 20.99 18.37 7.63
N MET A 222 21.43 17.40 6.83
CA MET A 222 22.62 16.60 7.13
C MET A 222 23.87 17.46 7.18
N ASN A 223 24.09 18.30 6.17
CA ASN A 223 25.24 19.21 6.12
C ASN A 223 25.21 20.20 7.28
N ALA A 224 24.04 20.78 7.58
CA ALA A 224 23.90 21.70 8.72
C ALA A 224 24.17 20.99 10.06
N ALA A 225 23.71 19.76 10.23
CA ALA A 225 23.97 18.97 11.43
C ALA A 225 25.46 18.64 11.57
N ASP A 226 26.13 18.26 10.47
CA ASP A 226 27.55 17.94 10.44
C ASP A 226 28.42 19.16 10.75
N GLU A 227 28.14 20.31 10.12
CA GLU A 227 28.85 21.56 10.41
C GLU A 227 28.71 21.96 11.88
N ALA A 228 27.52 21.83 12.45
CA ALA A 228 27.28 22.12 13.86
C ALA A 228 28.05 21.15 14.78
N ILE A 229 27.98 19.84 14.53
CA ILE A 229 28.69 18.82 15.31
C ILE A 229 30.20 19.10 15.30
N LEU A 230 30.79 19.30 14.11
CA LEU A 230 32.22 19.59 13.98
C LEU A 230 32.62 20.87 14.74
N GLY A 231 31.78 21.91 14.70
CA GLY A 231 32.01 23.15 15.45
C GLY A 231 32.02 22.93 16.96
N TYR A 232 31.11 22.11 17.49
CA TYR A 232 31.08 21.74 18.90
C TYR A 232 32.24 20.82 19.30
N GLU A 233 32.57 19.82 18.49
CA GLU A 233 33.69 18.91 18.73
C GLU A 233 35.02 19.66 18.78
N ASP A 234 35.25 20.61 17.86
CA ASP A 234 36.43 21.48 17.89
C ASP A 234 36.47 22.36 19.15
N ALA A 235 35.33 22.91 19.59
CA ALA A 235 35.24 23.69 20.83
C ALA A 235 35.58 22.84 22.08
N ILE A 236 35.15 21.58 22.10
CA ILE A 236 35.46 20.61 23.16
C ILE A 236 36.96 20.28 23.16
N VAL A 237 37.56 20.01 21.99
CA VAL A 237 38.99 19.73 21.84
C VAL A 237 39.84 20.92 22.32
N ARG A 238 39.40 22.15 22.00
CA ARG A 238 40.03 23.40 22.45
C ARG A 238 39.77 23.73 23.93
N LYS A 239 39.04 22.86 24.66
CA LYS A 239 38.69 23.03 26.08
C LYS A 239 38.02 24.36 26.39
N LYS A 240 37.18 24.87 25.47
CA LYS A 240 36.41 26.07 25.74
C LYS A 240 35.45 25.81 26.92
N PRO A 241 35.31 26.75 27.87
CA PRO A 241 34.39 26.58 28.99
C PRO A 241 32.95 26.47 28.50
N GLY A 242 32.21 25.49 29.00
CA GLY A 242 30.81 25.25 28.62
C GLY A 242 30.60 24.53 27.27
N ALA A 243 31.67 24.13 26.57
CA ALA A 243 31.55 23.57 25.21
C ALA A 243 30.78 22.24 25.18
N LYS A 244 30.98 21.39 26.19
CA LYS A 244 30.29 20.10 26.28
C LYS A 244 28.81 20.30 26.58
N GLU A 245 28.48 21.18 27.51
CA GLU A 245 27.11 21.52 27.89
C GLU A 245 26.36 22.14 26.70
N ALA A 246 27.02 22.98 25.92
CA ALA A 246 26.45 23.56 24.69
C ALA A 246 26.21 22.50 23.61
N TYR A 247 27.11 21.52 23.46
CA TYR A 247 26.93 20.39 22.54
C TYR A 247 25.75 19.51 22.95
N ASP A 248 25.68 19.12 24.22
CA ASP A 248 24.58 18.31 24.75
C ASP A 248 23.23 19.04 24.60
N ALA A 249 23.20 20.36 24.83
CA ALA A 249 22.02 21.19 24.61
C ALA A 249 21.59 21.26 23.14
N TYR A 250 22.55 21.33 22.21
CA TYR A 250 22.26 21.27 20.77
C TYR A 250 21.66 19.92 20.36
N ILE A 251 22.26 18.81 20.80
CA ILE A 251 21.74 17.46 20.54
C ILE A 251 20.31 17.32 21.09
N ALA A 252 20.08 17.72 22.34
CA ALA A 252 18.76 17.66 22.97
C ALA A 252 17.73 18.51 22.20
N LYS A 253 18.11 19.71 21.77
CA LYS A 253 17.25 20.59 20.98
C LYS A 253 16.88 19.95 19.63
N ARG A 254 17.86 19.44 18.87
CA ARG A 254 17.57 18.83 17.57
C ARG A 254 16.73 17.57 17.67
N ARG A 255 16.96 16.74 18.69
CA ARG A 255 16.10 15.58 18.96
C ARG A 255 14.67 15.98 19.29
N ALA A 256 14.48 16.98 20.14
CA ALA A 256 13.15 17.51 20.43
C ALA A 256 12.39 17.97 19.18
N GLU A 257 13.10 18.53 18.19
CA GLU A 257 12.52 18.98 16.92
C GLU A 257 12.23 17.83 15.93
N VAL A 258 13.04 16.76 15.93
CA VAL A 258 13.01 15.70 14.90
C VAL A 258 12.32 14.42 15.34
N ASP A 259 12.50 14.00 16.58
CA ASP A 259 11.98 12.74 17.08
C ASP A 259 10.45 12.66 16.93
N PRO A 260 9.66 13.71 17.25
CA PRO A 260 8.22 13.67 17.04
C PRO A 260 7.81 13.45 15.57
N ILE A 261 8.57 14.03 14.62
CA ILE A 261 8.34 13.86 13.18
C ILE A 261 8.55 12.41 12.77
N ASN A 262 9.69 11.85 13.18
CA ASN A 262 10.09 10.48 12.84
C ASN A 262 9.18 9.44 13.53
N GLU A 263 8.76 9.69 14.78
CA GLU A 263 7.83 8.84 15.53
C GLU A 263 6.42 8.85 14.93
N HIS A 264 5.94 10.02 14.51
CA HIS A 264 4.66 10.16 13.82
C HIS A 264 4.67 9.40 12.49
N ALA A 265 5.72 9.57 11.68
CA ALA A 265 5.89 8.85 10.44
C ALA A 265 5.98 7.32 10.66
N ALA A 266 6.69 6.88 11.71
CA ALA A 266 6.77 5.47 12.06
C ALA A 266 5.40 4.90 12.45
N THR A 267 4.56 5.70 13.09
CA THR A 267 3.17 5.33 13.39
C THR A 267 2.33 5.17 12.12
N CYS A 268 2.51 6.06 11.14
CA CYS A 268 1.85 5.95 9.83
C CYS A 268 2.31 4.70 9.07
N LEU A 269 3.61 4.38 9.12
CA LEU A 269 4.16 3.17 8.50
C LEU A 269 3.59 1.88 9.11
N ARG A 270 3.49 1.81 10.45
CA ARG A 270 2.87 0.66 11.13
C ARG A 270 1.42 0.45 10.67
N TRP A 271 0.65 1.53 10.55
CA TRP A 271 -0.70 1.47 10.01
C TRP A 271 -0.74 0.91 8.58
N VAL A 272 0.18 1.34 7.70
CA VAL A 272 0.27 0.79 6.34
C VAL A 272 0.62 -0.70 6.35
N GLU A 273 1.55 -1.13 7.19
CA GLU A 273 1.91 -2.55 7.30
C GLU A 273 0.77 -3.42 7.82
N GLU A 274 0.01 -2.96 8.82
CA GLU A 274 -1.19 -3.65 9.30
C GLU A 274 -2.26 -3.79 8.20
N LEU A 275 -2.48 -2.72 7.44
CA LEU A 275 -3.37 -2.74 6.28
C LEU A 275 -2.85 -3.67 5.19
N ARG A 276 -1.54 -3.67 4.93
CA ARG A 276 -0.88 -4.53 3.94
C ARG A 276 -1.08 -5.99 4.29
N GLU A 277 -0.87 -6.39 5.54
CA GLU A 277 -1.13 -7.77 5.96
C GLU A 277 -2.56 -8.20 5.65
N CYS A 278 -3.53 -7.34 5.96
CA CYS A 278 -4.92 -7.58 5.67
C CYS A 278 -5.16 -7.66 4.15
N TYR A 279 -4.55 -6.75 3.39
CA TYR A 279 -4.63 -6.70 1.93
C TYR A 279 -4.11 -7.98 1.28
N VAL A 280 -2.93 -8.45 1.69
CA VAL A 280 -2.30 -9.69 1.20
C VAL A 280 -3.15 -10.91 1.55
N LYS A 281 -3.69 -10.98 2.77
CA LYS A 281 -4.63 -12.05 3.17
C LYS A 281 -5.88 -12.05 2.27
N ASP A 282 -6.45 -10.88 1.99
CA ASP A 282 -7.61 -10.72 1.12
C ASP A 282 -7.30 -11.03 -0.35
N LEU A 283 -6.10 -10.66 -0.82
CA LEU A 283 -5.56 -10.96 -2.14
C LEU A 283 -5.46 -12.47 -2.33
N LYS A 284 -4.81 -13.17 -1.40
CA LYS A 284 -4.68 -14.63 -1.42
C LYS A 284 -6.03 -15.33 -1.42
N ARG A 285 -6.97 -14.82 -0.61
CA ARG A 285 -8.36 -15.33 -0.57
C ARG A 285 -9.07 -15.19 -1.91
N ARG A 286 -8.88 -14.07 -2.64
CA ARG A 286 -9.45 -13.86 -3.97
C ARG A 286 -8.84 -14.81 -5.00
N GLU A 287 -7.53 -14.97 -4.99
CA GLU A 287 -6.80 -15.90 -5.87
C GLU A 287 -7.30 -17.33 -5.69
N LEU A 288 -7.36 -17.83 -4.45
CA LEU A 288 -7.84 -19.18 -4.16
C LEU A 288 -9.29 -19.38 -4.64
N LYS A 289 -10.15 -18.36 -4.51
CA LYS A 289 -11.52 -18.40 -5.06
C LYS A 289 -11.52 -18.45 -6.58
N THR A 290 -10.64 -17.70 -7.25
CA THR A 290 -10.50 -17.72 -8.71
C THR A 290 -9.97 -19.07 -9.19
N ILE A 291 -8.91 -19.61 -8.57
CA ILE A 291 -8.37 -20.94 -8.86
C ILE A 291 -9.47 -21.99 -8.71
N LYS A 292 -10.22 -21.98 -7.61
CA LYS A 292 -11.35 -22.90 -7.40
C LYS A 292 -12.40 -22.83 -8.51
N ARG A 293 -12.70 -21.62 -9.03
CA ARG A 293 -13.63 -21.44 -10.16
C ARG A 293 -13.02 -21.93 -11.48
N ALA A 294 -11.73 -21.68 -11.71
CA ALA A 294 -11.00 -22.16 -12.88
C ALA A 294 -10.96 -23.69 -12.93
N ARG A 295 -10.59 -24.34 -11.81
CA ARG A 295 -10.61 -25.81 -11.67
C ARG A 295 -11.97 -26.41 -12.04
N ARG A 296 -13.07 -25.80 -11.56
CA ARG A 296 -14.44 -26.23 -11.91
C ARG A 296 -14.74 -26.10 -13.41
N ARG A 297 -14.27 -25.03 -14.06
CA ARG A 297 -14.47 -24.84 -15.51
C ARG A 297 -13.65 -25.84 -16.32
N PHE A 298 -12.38 -26.08 -15.99
CA PHE A 298 -11.57 -27.12 -16.65
C PHE A 298 -12.15 -28.52 -16.46
N LYS A 299 -12.68 -28.84 -15.27
CA LYS A 299 -13.39 -30.12 -15.05
C LYS A 299 -14.58 -30.27 -16.01
N ARG A 300 -15.34 -29.21 -16.26
CA ARG A 300 -16.46 -29.22 -17.22
C ARG A 300 -16.01 -29.35 -18.68
N LEU A 301 -14.77 -28.98 -19.00
CA LEU A 301 -14.15 -29.22 -20.30
C LEU A 301 -13.63 -30.67 -20.47
N GLY A 302 -13.77 -31.52 -19.44
CA GLY A 302 -13.39 -32.93 -19.50
C GLY A 302 -11.97 -33.26 -19.05
N TYR A 303 -11.24 -32.29 -18.48
CA TYR A 303 -9.90 -32.56 -17.92
C TYR A 303 -9.97 -33.31 -16.59
N HIS A 304 -8.97 -34.16 -16.33
CA HIS A 304 -8.88 -34.95 -15.09
C HIS A 304 -8.50 -34.07 -13.90
N ALA A 305 -8.99 -34.39 -12.71
CA ALA A 305 -8.79 -33.56 -11.52
C ALA A 305 -7.32 -33.43 -11.09
N GLU A 306 -6.52 -34.49 -11.29
CA GLU A 306 -5.08 -34.49 -11.01
C GLU A 306 -4.32 -33.56 -11.96
N ASP A 307 -4.60 -33.65 -13.27
CA ASP A 307 -3.98 -32.81 -14.31
C ASP A 307 -4.21 -31.32 -14.00
N ILE A 308 -5.46 -31.00 -13.62
CA ILE A 308 -5.86 -29.65 -13.21
C ILE A 308 -5.15 -29.23 -11.91
N SER A 309 -5.05 -30.11 -10.93
CA SER A 309 -4.45 -29.78 -9.62
C SER A 309 -2.96 -29.52 -9.74
N LYS A 310 -2.25 -30.34 -10.54
CA LYS A 310 -0.85 -30.17 -10.86
C LYS A 310 -0.61 -28.84 -11.61
N ALA A 311 -1.35 -28.61 -12.69
CA ALA A 311 -1.25 -27.37 -13.46
C ALA A 311 -1.57 -26.11 -12.65
N THR A 312 -2.47 -26.19 -11.66
CA THR A 312 -2.80 -25.04 -10.80
C THR A 312 -1.86 -24.85 -9.62
N PHE A 313 -1.03 -25.84 -9.29
CA PHE A 313 0.04 -25.73 -8.31
C PHE A 313 1.31 -25.13 -8.94
N GLU A 314 1.57 -25.44 -10.21
CA GLU A 314 2.70 -24.95 -11.00
C GLU A 314 2.50 -23.54 -11.56
N ILE A 315 1.39 -22.86 -11.23
CA ILE A 315 1.17 -21.46 -11.62
C ILE A 315 2.20 -20.58 -10.90
N GLU A 316 3.10 -19.99 -11.68
CA GLU A 316 4.08 -19.03 -11.18
C GLU A 316 3.41 -17.76 -10.62
N PHE A 317 4.12 -17.10 -9.71
CA PHE A 317 3.68 -15.87 -9.02
C PHE A 317 3.22 -14.77 -9.99
N GLU A 318 3.77 -14.71 -11.20
CA GLU A 318 3.42 -13.70 -12.20
C GLU A 318 2.01 -13.85 -12.80
N ASP A 319 1.51 -15.08 -12.93
CA ASP A 319 0.17 -15.37 -13.47
C ASP A 319 -0.95 -15.06 -12.46
N VAL A 320 -0.58 -14.94 -11.19
CA VAL A 320 -1.50 -14.65 -10.08
C VAL A 320 -2.10 -13.25 -10.17
N ARG A 321 -1.36 -12.27 -10.73
CA ARG A 321 -1.85 -10.90 -10.98
C ARG A 321 -3.14 -10.90 -11.82
N TYR A 322 -3.22 -11.76 -12.83
CA TYR A 322 -4.39 -11.92 -13.68
C TYR A 322 -5.55 -12.66 -12.99
N LEU A 323 -5.25 -13.42 -11.93
CA LEU A 323 -6.23 -14.18 -11.12
C LEU A 323 -6.88 -13.33 -10.01
N ASN A 324 -6.34 -12.15 -9.68
CA ASN A 324 -6.87 -11.20 -8.70
C ASN A 324 -8.13 -10.45 -9.20
N ALA A 325 -9.07 -11.18 -9.80
CA ALA A 325 -10.33 -10.66 -10.29
C ALA A 325 -11.47 -10.98 -9.32
N PRO A 326 -12.29 -9.99 -8.89
CA PRO A 326 -13.45 -10.27 -8.04
C PRO A 326 -14.48 -11.19 -8.73
N ARG A 327 -14.54 -11.14 -10.07
CA ARG A 327 -15.42 -11.97 -10.91
C ARG A 327 -14.64 -12.56 -12.10
N LEU A 328 -14.87 -13.86 -12.33
CA LEU A 328 -14.40 -14.57 -13.52
C LEU A 328 -15.45 -14.44 -14.62
N SER A 329 -15.41 -13.32 -15.36
CA SER A 329 -16.24 -13.13 -16.56
C SER A 329 -15.82 -14.10 -17.66
N ASN A 330 -16.65 -14.27 -18.70
CA ASN A 330 -16.29 -15.13 -19.84
C ASN A 330 -15.03 -14.62 -20.56
N LYS A 331 -14.92 -13.31 -20.79
CA LYS A 331 -13.70 -12.71 -21.37
C LYS A 331 -12.44 -13.03 -20.55
N ARG A 332 -12.51 -12.90 -19.22
CA ARG A 332 -11.38 -13.24 -18.34
C ARG A 332 -11.10 -14.73 -18.28
N TRP A 333 -12.14 -15.55 -18.38
CA TRP A 333 -11.97 -16.99 -18.45
C TRP A 333 -11.19 -17.40 -19.69
N GLU A 334 -11.44 -16.83 -20.86
CA GLU A 334 -10.65 -17.15 -22.06
C GLU A 334 -9.17 -16.80 -21.88
N VAL A 335 -8.85 -15.66 -21.24
CA VAL A 335 -7.46 -15.29 -20.93
C VAL A 335 -6.81 -16.32 -19.98
N ILE A 336 -7.50 -16.68 -18.89
CA ILE A 336 -7.00 -17.65 -17.92
C ILE A 336 -6.87 -19.04 -18.55
N LYS A 337 -7.84 -19.44 -19.38
CA LYS A 337 -7.83 -20.72 -20.08
C LYS A 337 -6.63 -20.80 -21.02
N CYS A 338 -6.40 -19.77 -21.84
CA CYS A 338 -5.28 -19.70 -22.78
C CYS A 338 -3.93 -19.92 -22.09
N ARG A 339 -3.76 -19.41 -20.86
CA ARG A 339 -2.51 -19.59 -20.09
C ARG A 339 -2.43 -20.93 -19.38
N LEU A 340 -3.52 -21.41 -18.78
CA LEU A 340 -3.49 -22.61 -17.94
C LEU A 340 -3.66 -23.92 -18.73
N GLU A 341 -4.35 -23.90 -19.87
CA GLU A 341 -4.62 -25.09 -20.66
C GLU A 341 -3.35 -25.82 -21.14
N PRO A 342 -2.26 -25.14 -21.57
CA PRO A 342 -0.99 -25.79 -21.88
C PRO A 342 -0.45 -26.64 -20.72
N TYR A 343 -0.42 -26.09 -19.50
CA TYR A 343 0.02 -26.82 -18.30
C TYR A 343 -0.89 -28.01 -17.97
N VAL A 344 -2.21 -27.84 -18.14
CA VAL A 344 -3.17 -28.95 -17.93
C VAL A 344 -2.94 -30.07 -18.97
N ILE A 345 -2.65 -29.72 -20.23
CA ILE A 345 -2.33 -30.68 -21.28
C ILE A 345 -1.00 -31.39 -20.99
N GLN A 346 0.02 -30.66 -20.55
CA GLN A 346 1.30 -31.23 -20.15
C GLN A 346 1.13 -32.23 -19.00
N ALA A 347 0.45 -31.84 -17.92
CA ALA A 347 0.18 -32.71 -16.78
C ALA A 347 -0.60 -33.98 -17.18
N LYS A 348 -1.57 -33.84 -18.11
CA LYS A 348 -2.30 -34.97 -18.71
C LYS A 348 -1.38 -35.93 -19.45
N ASN A 349 -0.43 -35.42 -20.22
CA ASN A 349 0.52 -36.23 -20.98
C ASN A 349 1.47 -36.99 -20.04
N GLU A 350 1.98 -36.32 -19.01
CA GLU A 350 2.85 -36.93 -18.00
C GLU A 350 2.12 -38.05 -17.23
N ARG A 351 0.86 -37.82 -16.82
CA ARG A 351 0.04 -38.84 -16.17
C ARG A 351 -0.17 -40.05 -17.07
N ARG A 352 -0.50 -39.84 -18.35
CA ARG A 352 -0.66 -40.94 -19.33
C ARG A 352 0.63 -41.75 -19.50
N THR A 353 1.77 -41.07 -19.62
CA THR A 353 3.08 -41.70 -19.71
C THR A 353 3.41 -42.51 -18.46
N ALA A 354 3.16 -41.97 -17.27
CA ALA A 354 3.36 -42.68 -16.01
C ALA A 354 2.48 -43.94 -15.92
N ILE A 355 1.21 -43.87 -16.34
CA ILE A 355 0.31 -45.04 -16.40
C ILE A 355 0.89 -46.12 -17.33
N HIS A 356 1.36 -45.75 -18.53
CA HIS A 356 1.96 -46.70 -19.47
C HIS A 356 3.25 -47.33 -18.92
N ILE A 357 4.13 -46.54 -18.30
CA ILE A 357 5.37 -47.04 -17.67
C ILE A 357 5.04 -48.01 -16.55
N ASN A 358 4.09 -47.66 -15.66
CA ASN A 358 3.69 -48.51 -14.55
C ASN A 358 3.03 -49.81 -15.03
N ALA A 359 2.20 -49.76 -16.08
CA ALA A 359 1.64 -50.95 -16.71
C ALA A 359 2.73 -51.89 -17.26
N ARG A 360 3.74 -51.33 -17.94
CA ARG A 360 4.90 -52.10 -18.42
C ARG A 360 5.70 -52.72 -17.28
N LYS A 361 5.97 -51.96 -16.20
CA LYS A 361 6.65 -52.48 -15.00
C LYS A 361 5.89 -53.64 -14.37
N LYS A 362 4.56 -53.53 -14.24
CA LYS A 362 3.71 -54.59 -13.69
C LYS A 362 3.72 -55.84 -14.56
N ASN A 363 3.62 -55.69 -15.88
CA ASN A 363 3.69 -56.81 -16.82
C ASN A 363 5.06 -57.50 -16.77
N ARG A 364 6.16 -56.72 -16.72
CA ARG A 364 7.51 -57.25 -16.56
C ARG A 364 7.66 -58.02 -15.25
N ALA A 365 7.23 -57.45 -14.13
CA ALA A 365 7.29 -58.11 -12.83
C ALA A 365 6.49 -59.42 -12.80
N ARG A 366 5.30 -59.45 -13.44
CA ARG A 366 4.51 -60.68 -13.58
C ARG A 366 5.25 -61.74 -14.40
N ALA A 367 5.78 -61.37 -15.57
CA ALA A 367 6.52 -62.29 -16.43
C ALA A 367 7.77 -62.85 -15.73
N VAL A 368 8.51 -62.01 -14.97
CA VAL A 368 9.65 -62.45 -14.17
C VAL A 368 9.22 -63.40 -13.05
N SER A 369 8.11 -63.11 -12.37
CA SER A 369 7.59 -63.99 -11.31
C SER A 369 7.14 -65.34 -11.86
N GLU A 370 6.46 -65.38 -13.01
CA GLU A 370 6.04 -66.61 -13.68
C GLU A 370 7.25 -67.43 -14.16
N TYR A 371 8.25 -66.77 -14.76
CA TYR A 371 9.51 -67.41 -15.14
C TYR A 371 10.20 -68.04 -13.91
N MET A 372 10.36 -67.29 -12.82
CA MET A 372 11.00 -67.80 -11.59
C MET A 372 10.27 -69.00 -10.96
N LYS A 373 8.94 -69.13 -11.14
CA LYS A 373 8.18 -70.31 -10.71
C LYS A 373 8.39 -71.54 -11.60
N SER A 374 8.76 -71.33 -12.86
CA SER A 374 9.00 -72.41 -13.83
C SER A 374 10.41 -72.99 -13.78
N VAL A 375 11.34 -72.37 -13.04
CA VAL A 375 12.73 -72.83 -12.90
C VAL A 375 12.85 -73.79 -11.70
N PRO A 376 13.40 -75.01 -11.86
CA PRO A 376 13.59 -75.96 -10.76
C PRO A 376 14.57 -75.44 -9.69
N PRO A 377 14.43 -75.84 -8.40
CA PRO A 377 15.23 -75.30 -7.29
C PRO A 377 16.76 -75.43 -7.45
N PHE A 378 17.23 -76.43 -8.19
CA PHE A 378 18.64 -76.75 -8.35
C PHE A 378 19.38 -75.92 -9.42
N SER A 379 18.68 -75.09 -10.20
CA SER A 379 19.30 -74.25 -11.24
C SER A 379 19.78 -72.88 -10.72
N ASN A 380 19.53 -72.55 -9.45
CA ASN A 380 19.87 -71.24 -8.86
C ASN A 380 21.36 -71.06 -8.51
N MET A 381 22.21 -72.07 -8.67
CA MET A 381 23.65 -71.97 -8.37
C MET A 381 24.52 -71.43 -9.53
N GLY A 382 23.95 -71.13 -10.70
CA GLY A 382 24.72 -70.72 -11.88
C GLY A 382 24.35 -69.37 -12.52
N VAL A 383 23.42 -68.60 -11.96
CA VAL A 383 23.01 -67.31 -12.56
C VAL A 383 23.93 -66.19 -12.05
N PRO A 384 24.72 -65.52 -12.92
CA PRO A 384 25.61 -64.44 -12.48
C PRO A 384 24.79 -63.32 -11.84
N SER A 385 25.25 -62.79 -10.70
CA SER A 385 24.60 -61.70 -9.94
C SER A 385 24.27 -60.47 -10.81
N SER A 386 25.00 -60.27 -11.91
CA SER A 386 24.77 -59.21 -12.90
C SER A 386 23.46 -59.39 -13.71
N ALA A 387 23.04 -60.62 -14.00
CA ALA A 387 21.80 -60.90 -14.73
C ALA A 387 20.55 -60.67 -13.85
N LEU A 388 20.66 -60.93 -12.55
CA LEU A 388 19.59 -60.65 -11.58
C LEU A 388 19.43 -59.14 -11.29
N ARG A 389 20.49 -58.33 -11.42
CA ARG A 389 20.40 -56.86 -11.29
C ARG A 389 19.63 -56.21 -12.43
N CYS A 390 19.77 -56.70 -13.66
CA CYS A 390 19.07 -56.13 -14.81
C CYS A 390 17.55 -56.35 -14.75
N LEU A 391 17.07 -57.37 -14.02
CA LEU A 391 15.65 -57.68 -13.86
C LEU A 391 14.96 -56.92 -12.71
N ARG A 392 15.71 -56.18 -11.86
CA ARG A 392 15.19 -55.46 -10.69
C ARG A 392 15.07 -53.93 -10.84
N VAL A 393 15.38 -53.34 -12.00
CA VAL A 393 15.22 -51.88 -12.27
C VAL A 393 13.97 -51.57 -13.09
#